data_AF-A0A9E5RBG8-F1
#
_entry.id   AF-A0A9E5RBG8-F1
#
_cell.length_a   1.000
_cell.length_b   1.000
_cell.length_c   1.000
_cell.angle_alpha   90.00
_cell.angle_beta   90.00
_cell.angle_gamma   90.00
#
_symmetry.space_group_name_H-M   'P 1'
#
loop_
_entity.id
_entity.type
_entity.pdbx_description
1 polymer ?
#
loop_
_entity_poly.entity_id
_entity_poly.type
_entity_poly.pdbx_seq_one_letter_code
_entity_poly.pdbx_strand_id
1 'polypeptide(L)'
;MARVDGDLRCCGARARIRALIRLDGGPQGCGKAGPRRALCAGARSVSLDIIFSAPSSYGEADDQRFTQSLQQYADRVVLAAEYSEVETPQGFTTQLTLPLPLLQTGADQVGSINFLVEPDGKIHRFGNQFSSELIQNSPADEAKIYREWAATTPTFADATLQAAGVEYFPPEGNNIFFMGRVKHLSISRSGMR
;
A
#
# COMPACT_ATOMS: atom_id res chain seq x y z
N MET A 1 15.77 -11.91 5.07
CA MET A 1 16.14 -10.68 4.31
C MET A 1 16.76 -11.14 3.00
N ALA A 2 15.98 -11.21 1.91
CA ALA A 2 16.49 -11.62 0.60
C ALA A 2 16.33 -10.44 -0.36
N ARG A 3 17.46 -9.86 -0.76
CA ARG A 3 17.58 -8.80 -1.74
C ARG A 3 17.46 -9.43 -3.13
N VAL A 4 16.41 -9.08 -3.86
CA VAL A 4 16.33 -9.35 -5.29
C VAL A 4 16.57 -8.01 -5.97
N ASP A 5 17.84 -7.74 -6.30
CA ASP A 5 18.19 -6.59 -7.13
C ASP A 5 17.69 -6.88 -8.56
N GLY A 6 16.56 -6.27 -8.91
CA GLY A 6 16.02 -6.22 -10.25
C GLY A 6 15.89 -4.76 -10.67
N ASP A 7 16.75 -4.33 -11.59
CA ASP A 7 16.80 -2.96 -12.12
C ASP A 7 15.62 -2.77 -13.10
N LEU A 8 14.44 -2.41 -12.57
CA LEU A 8 13.32 -1.91 -13.36
C LEU A 8 13.57 -0.43 -13.65
N ARG A 9 14.34 -0.17 -14.71
CA ARG A 9 14.43 1.18 -15.30
C ARG A 9 13.21 1.41 -16.18
N CYS A 10 12.10 1.77 -15.54
CA CYS A 10 11.00 2.46 -16.21
C CYS A 10 10.81 3.81 -15.51
N CYS A 11 10.78 4.86 -16.32
CA CYS A 11 10.47 6.24 -15.93
C CYS A 11 11.53 6.90 -15.04
N GLY A 12 11.72 8.22 -15.18
CA GLY A 12 12.63 9.04 -14.37
C GLY A 12 12.27 9.14 -12.88
N ALA A 13 11.57 8.15 -12.33
CA ALA A 13 11.24 8.02 -10.92
C ALA A 13 12.20 7.02 -10.26
N ARG A 14 12.78 7.41 -9.12
CA ARG A 14 13.54 6.48 -8.27
C ARG A 14 12.57 5.49 -7.63
N ALA A 15 12.27 4.39 -8.30
CA ALA A 15 11.42 3.32 -7.77
C ALA A 15 12.14 2.54 -6.66
N ARG A 16 11.54 2.44 -5.47
CA ARG A 16 11.88 1.43 -4.46
C ARG A 16 10.70 0.48 -4.34
N ILE A 17 10.82 -0.73 -4.91
CA ILE A 17 9.84 -1.79 -4.68
C ILE A 17 9.90 -2.17 -3.20
N ARG A 18 8.90 -1.77 -2.41
CA ARG A 18 8.85 -2.06 -0.97
C ARG A 18 7.53 -2.71 -0.59
N ALA A 19 7.60 -4.04 -0.49
CA ALA A 19 6.83 -4.98 0.34
C ALA A 19 6.43 -6.22 -0.48
N LEU A 20 7.23 -7.28 -0.35
CA LEU A 20 6.94 -8.61 -0.86
C LEU A 20 6.67 -9.51 0.34
N ILE A 21 5.41 -9.82 0.64
CA ILE A 21 5.08 -10.82 1.66
C ILE A 21 5.20 -12.20 0.99
N ARG A 22 6.35 -12.84 1.19
CA ARG A 22 6.65 -14.20 0.74
C ARG A 22 6.52 -15.17 1.91
N LEU A 23 5.62 -16.13 1.81
CA LEU A 23 5.63 -17.36 2.59
C LEU A 23 5.64 -18.51 1.58
N ASP A 24 6.46 -19.53 1.84
CA ASP A 24 7.11 -20.40 0.87
C ASP A 24 6.27 -21.06 -0.25
N GLY A 25 6.93 -21.30 -1.39
CA GLY A 25 6.53 -22.25 -2.43
C GLY A 25 6.09 -21.63 -3.78
N GLY A 26 6.83 -21.89 -4.87
CA GLY A 26 6.29 -21.67 -6.22
C GLY A 26 7.28 -21.75 -7.39
N PRO A 27 6.83 -22.17 -8.59
CA PRO A 27 7.57 -22.99 -9.57
C PRO A 27 8.11 -22.22 -10.79
N GLN A 28 8.90 -22.93 -11.61
CA GLN A 28 9.51 -22.41 -12.84
C GLN A 28 8.47 -22.22 -13.95
N GLY A 29 8.39 -21.02 -14.54
CA GLY A 29 7.51 -20.73 -15.69
C GLY A 29 7.00 -19.28 -15.84
N CYS A 30 7.29 -18.37 -14.92
CA CYS A 30 6.72 -17.01 -14.98
C CYS A 30 7.63 -15.97 -15.64
N GLY A 31 6.99 -15.07 -16.41
CA GLY A 31 7.61 -14.03 -17.23
C GLY A 31 8.54 -13.07 -16.47
N LYS A 32 9.29 -12.24 -17.20
CA LYS A 32 10.53 -11.64 -16.71
C LYS A 32 10.40 -10.49 -15.68
N ALA A 33 9.24 -9.86 -15.46
CA ALA A 33 9.07 -8.81 -14.45
C ALA A 33 7.58 -8.53 -14.13
N GLY A 34 7.31 -7.82 -13.02
CA GLY A 34 5.98 -7.29 -12.67
C GLY A 34 5.15 -8.12 -11.67
N PRO A 35 3.91 -7.69 -11.36
CA PRO A 35 3.04 -8.32 -10.34
C PRO A 35 2.79 -9.80 -10.58
N ARG A 36 2.54 -10.17 -11.85
CA ARG A 36 2.38 -11.56 -12.30
C ARG A 36 3.53 -12.46 -11.83
N ARG A 37 4.78 -12.00 -11.93
CA ARG A 37 5.95 -12.79 -11.53
C ARG A 37 5.96 -13.05 -10.03
N ALA A 38 5.60 -12.06 -9.20
CA ALA A 38 5.56 -12.20 -7.75
C ALA A 38 4.43 -13.14 -7.31
N LEU A 39 3.24 -13.03 -7.90
CA LEU A 39 2.10 -13.89 -7.59
C LEU A 39 2.36 -15.35 -8.01
N CYS A 40 2.98 -15.56 -9.17
CA CYS A 40 3.48 -16.88 -9.56
C CYS A 40 4.49 -17.49 -8.57
N ALA A 41 5.28 -16.65 -7.91
CA ALA A 41 6.30 -17.06 -6.97
C ALA A 41 5.75 -17.33 -5.55
N GLY A 42 4.42 -17.32 -5.39
CA GLY A 42 3.73 -17.64 -4.13
C GLY A 42 3.36 -16.43 -3.27
N ALA A 43 3.56 -15.19 -3.74
CA ALA A 43 3.14 -14.01 -2.98
C ALA A 43 1.61 -13.99 -2.81
N ARG A 44 1.11 -13.73 -1.60
CA ARG A 44 -0.35 -13.63 -1.35
C ARG A 44 -0.96 -12.40 -2.00
N SER A 45 -0.26 -11.27 -1.95
CA SER A 45 -0.59 -10.03 -2.64
C SER A 45 0.66 -9.36 -3.20
N VAL A 46 0.47 -8.39 -4.08
CA VAL A 46 1.53 -7.50 -4.59
C VAL A 46 1.09 -6.07 -4.41
N SER A 47 1.87 -5.29 -3.68
CA SER A 47 1.60 -3.88 -3.50
C SER A 47 2.66 -3.04 -4.21
N LEU A 48 2.22 -2.08 -5.01
CA LEU A 48 3.08 -1.20 -5.79
C LEU A 48 3.08 0.19 -5.18
N ASP A 49 4.18 0.52 -4.49
CA ASP A 49 4.44 1.85 -3.92
C ASP A 49 4.95 2.80 -5.03
N ILE A 50 4.10 3.02 -6.03
CA ILE A 50 4.31 3.90 -7.18
C ILE A 50 2.98 4.55 -7.52
N ILE A 51 2.96 5.88 -7.63
CA ILE A 51 1.79 6.66 -8.01
C ILE A 51 1.65 6.66 -9.53
N PHE A 52 0.73 5.86 -10.06
CA PHE A 52 0.42 5.78 -11.50
C PHE A 52 -0.65 6.81 -11.90
N SER A 53 -0.40 8.10 -11.68
CA SER A 53 -1.39 9.18 -11.91
C SER A 53 -1.37 9.78 -13.32
N ALA A 54 -0.46 9.32 -14.20
CA ALA A 54 -0.31 9.82 -15.56
C ALA A 54 -0.10 8.67 -16.56
N PRO A 55 -0.48 8.85 -17.85
CA PRO A 55 -0.25 7.86 -18.90
C PRO A 55 1.23 7.48 -19.05
N SER A 56 1.48 6.26 -19.51
CA SER A 56 2.84 5.79 -19.76
C SER A 56 3.52 6.61 -20.86
N SER A 57 4.81 6.93 -20.65
CA SER A 57 5.66 7.50 -21.69
C SER A 57 5.92 6.55 -22.87
N TYR A 58 5.57 5.27 -22.71
CA TYR A 58 5.71 4.24 -23.74
C TYR A 58 4.45 4.08 -24.61
N GLY A 59 3.41 4.90 -24.37
CA GLY A 59 2.19 4.97 -25.16
C GLY A 59 1.07 4.05 -24.68
N GLU A 60 -0.13 4.26 -25.22
CA GLU A 60 -1.38 3.63 -24.76
C GLU A 60 -1.36 2.09 -24.78
N ALA A 61 -0.61 1.49 -25.72
CA ALA A 61 -0.50 0.03 -25.82
C ALA A 61 0.22 -0.58 -24.59
N ASP A 62 1.13 0.16 -23.97
CA ASP A 62 1.81 -0.23 -22.74
C ASP A 62 0.85 -0.16 -21.54
N ASP A 63 0.11 0.96 -21.41
CA ASP A 63 -0.91 1.14 -20.38
C ASP A 63 -1.98 0.05 -20.45
N GLN A 64 -2.44 -0.32 -21.65
CA GLN A 64 -3.39 -1.42 -21.84
C GLN A 64 -2.84 -2.78 -21.40
N ARG A 65 -1.58 -3.09 -21.70
CA ARG A 65 -0.94 -4.35 -21.26
C ARG A 65 -0.78 -4.40 -19.75
N PHE A 66 -0.42 -3.27 -19.14
CA PHE A 66 -0.31 -3.17 -17.69
C PHE A 66 -1.69 -3.33 -17.04
N THR A 67 -2.71 -2.65 -17.56
CA THR A 67 -4.11 -2.79 -17.13
C THR A 67 -4.59 -4.23 -17.17
N GLN A 68 -4.40 -4.92 -18.30
CA GLN A 68 -4.78 -6.34 -18.43
C GLN A 68 -4.06 -7.22 -17.40
N SER A 69 -2.80 -6.91 -17.11
CA SER A 69 -2.02 -7.63 -16.11
C SER A 69 -2.54 -7.39 -14.69
N LEU A 70 -3.00 -6.17 -14.38
CA LEU A 70 -3.61 -5.84 -13.08
C LEU A 70 -4.98 -6.49 -12.94
N GLN A 71 -5.83 -6.42 -13.96
CA GLN A 71 -7.17 -7.01 -13.97
C GLN A 71 -7.17 -8.51 -13.70
N GLN A 72 -6.16 -9.24 -14.17
CA GLN A 72 -6.01 -10.68 -13.90
C GLN A 72 -5.87 -10.99 -12.40
N TYR A 73 -5.39 -10.04 -11.60
CA TYR A 73 -5.11 -10.22 -10.17
C TYR A 73 -5.68 -9.08 -9.33
N ALA A 74 -6.80 -8.50 -9.77
CA ALA A 74 -7.40 -7.32 -9.16
C ALA A 74 -7.43 -7.47 -7.64
N ASP A 75 -8.07 -8.51 -7.12
CA ASP A 75 -8.23 -8.81 -5.69
C ASP A 75 -6.93 -8.92 -4.88
N ARG A 76 -5.76 -9.02 -5.54
CA ARG A 76 -4.46 -9.29 -4.92
C ARG A 76 -3.41 -8.24 -5.25
N VAL A 77 -3.75 -7.19 -5.99
CA VAL A 77 -2.83 -6.10 -6.31
C VAL A 77 -3.30 -4.80 -5.67
N VAL A 78 -2.38 -4.10 -5.02
CA VAL A 78 -2.64 -2.79 -4.40
C VAL A 78 -1.79 -1.73 -5.06
N LEU A 79 -2.39 -0.62 -5.45
CA LEU A 79 -1.74 0.55 -6.01
C LEU A 79 -1.66 1.67 -4.97
N ALA A 80 -0.58 2.45 -5.01
CA ALA A 80 -0.41 3.59 -4.13
C ALA A 80 -1.27 4.78 -4.55
N ALA A 81 -1.79 5.49 -3.55
CA ALA A 81 -2.33 6.83 -3.64
C ALA A 81 -1.60 7.75 -2.67
N GLU A 82 -1.64 9.05 -2.93
CA GLU A 82 -0.91 10.04 -2.14
C GLU A 82 -1.79 11.24 -1.83
N TYR A 83 -1.88 11.62 -0.57
CA TYR A 83 -2.30 12.96 -0.17
C TYR A 83 -1.10 13.90 -0.34
N SER A 84 -1.24 14.94 -1.16
CA SER A 84 -0.20 15.95 -1.35
C SER A 84 -0.76 17.34 -1.12
N GLU A 85 0.10 18.22 -0.63
CA GLU A 85 -0.22 19.63 -0.48
C GLU A 85 0.07 20.34 -1.80
N VAL A 86 -0.93 21.02 -2.35
CA VAL A 86 -0.82 21.79 -3.58
C VAL A 86 -1.01 23.27 -3.29
N GLU A 87 -0.15 24.08 -3.89
CA GLU A 87 -0.21 25.53 -3.77
C GLU A 87 -1.29 26.09 -4.71
N THR A 88 -2.17 26.91 -4.16
CA THR A 88 -3.24 27.62 -4.88
C THR A 88 -3.12 29.12 -4.61
N PRO A 89 -3.76 29.99 -5.43
CA PRO A 89 -3.80 31.42 -5.15
C PRO A 89 -4.37 31.77 -3.75
N GLN A 90 -5.11 30.86 -3.13
CA GLN A 90 -5.73 31.01 -1.82
C GLN A 90 -4.88 30.43 -0.67
N GLY A 91 -3.70 29.87 -0.97
CA GLY A 91 -2.84 29.17 -0.03
C GLY A 91 -2.70 27.70 -0.38
N PHE A 92 -2.35 26.88 0.60
CA PHE A 92 -2.17 25.45 0.39
C PHE A 92 -3.47 24.68 0.59
N THR A 93 -3.70 23.66 -0.22
CA THR A 93 -4.80 22.71 -0.03
C THR A 93 -4.30 21.28 -0.18
N THR A 94 -4.89 20.34 0.56
CA THR A 94 -4.54 18.92 0.42
C THR A 94 -5.39 18.28 -0.68
N GLN A 95 -4.73 17.60 -1.60
CA GLN A 95 -5.33 16.84 -2.69
C GLN A 95 -4.97 15.36 -2.59
N LEU A 96 -5.95 14.48 -2.84
CA LEU A 96 -5.70 13.05 -3.01
C LEU A 96 -5.42 12.73 -4.49
N THR A 97 -4.21 12.22 -4.74
CA THR A 97 -3.79 11.71 -6.05
C THR A 97 -3.99 10.20 -6.09
N LEU A 98 -4.89 9.77 -6.97
CA LEU A 98 -5.21 8.36 -7.22
C LEU A 98 -4.45 7.86 -8.47
N PRO A 99 -4.29 6.53 -8.63
CA PRO A 99 -3.91 5.94 -9.90
C PRO A 99 -4.89 6.32 -11.02
N LEU A 100 -4.46 6.23 -12.29
CA LEU A 100 -5.34 6.42 -13.43
C LEU A 100 -6.60 5.54 -13.30
N PRO A 101 -7.80 6.06 -13.62
CA PRO A 101 -9.04 5.30 -13.49
C PRO A 101 -9.02 3.94 -14.19
N LEU A 102 -8.33 3.83 -15.33
CA LEU A 102 -8.18 2.57 -16.07
C LEU A 102 -7.38 1.49 -15.33
N LEU A 103 -6.52 1.87 -14.39
CA LEU A 103 -5.71 0.96 -13.57
C LEU A 103 -6.40 0.58 -12.26
N GLN A 104 -7.45 1.30 -11.87
CA GLN A 104 -8.20 1.03 -10.64
C GLN A 104 -9.16 -0.14 -10.89
N THR A 105 -8.91 -1.25 -10.20
CA THR A 105 -9.73 -2.48 -10.31
C THR A 105 -10.67 -2.70 -9.12
N GLY A 106 -10.68 -1.76 -8.16
CA GLY A 106 -11.59 -1.69 -7.01
C GLY A 106 -11.11 -0.64 -5.99
N ALA A 107 -11.99 -0.16 -5.12
CA ALA A 107 -11.63 0.83 -4.08
C ALA A 107 -10.62 0.27 -3.05
N ASP A 108 -10.81 -0.99 -2.64
CA ASP A 108 -9.94 -1.67 -1.66
C ASP A 108 -8.54 -2.04 -2.21
N GLN A 109 -8.27 -1.73 -3.48
CA GLN A 109 -7.02 -2.00 -4.17
C GLN A 109 -6.19 -0.74 -4.37
N VAL A 110 -6.60 0.36 -3.75
CA VAL A 110 -5.84 1.60 -3.68
C VAL A 110 -5.61 1.94 -2.21
N GLY A 111 -4.36 2.27 -1.87
CA GLY A 111 -4.00 2.58 -0.49
C GLY A 111 -3.06 3.78 -0.39
N SER A 112 -3.31 4.62 0.61
CA SER A 112 -2.55 5.84 0.84
C SER A 112 -1.19 5.59 1.47
N ILE A 113 -0.14 6.20 0.93
CA ILE A 113 1.25 6.01 1.38
C ILE A 113 1.70 7.03 2.44
N ASN A 114 0.77 7.82 2.95
CA ASN A 114 1.07 8.97 3.79
C ASN A 114 1.35 8.59 5.25
N PHE A 115 2.35 9.25 5.82
CA PHE A 115 2.71 9.15 7.22
C PHE A 115 2.96 10.53 7.80
N LEU A 116 2.71 10.67 9.10
CA LEU A 116 3.13 11.85 9.84
C LEU A 116 4.63 11.79 10.08
N VAL A 117 5.32 12.84 9.66
CA VAL A 117 6.74 13.06 9.95
C VAL A 117 6.83 13.92 11.21
N GLU A 118 7.44 13.39 12.26
CA GLU A 118 7.61 14.11 13.53
C GLU A 118 8.76 15.13 13.45
N PRO A 119 8.90 16.06 14.41
CA PRO A 119 9.92 17.11 14.37
C PRO A 119 11.38 16.60 14.28
N ASP A 120 11.64 15.35 14.64
CA ASP A 120 12.95 14.71 14.48
C ASP A 120 13.19 14.14 13.08
N GLY A 121 12.27 14.37 12.14
CA GLY A 121 12.33 13.93 10.75
C GLY A 121 11.99 12.45 10.56
N LYS A 122 11.46 11.77 11.58
CA LYS A 122 11.15 10.34 11.53
C LYS A 122 9.64 10.08 11.57
N ILE A 123 9.30 8.88 11.12
CA ILE A 123 7.95 8.33 11.23
C ILE A 123 7.91 7.46 12.48
N HIS A 124 7.07 7.82 13.44
CA HIS A 124 6.83 7.01 14.63
C HIS A 124 5.40 6.49 14.73
N ARG A 125 4.47 7.07 13.95
CA ARG A 125 3.05 6.76 13.97
C ARG A 125 2.63 5.87 12.80
N PHE A 126 1.58 5.09 12.99
CA PHE A 126 0.96 4.32 11.91
C PHE A 126 0.38 5.25 10.84
N GLY A 127 0.29 4.77 9.60
CA GLY A 127 -0.25 5.55 8.47
C GLY A 127 -1.68 6.04 8.71
N ASN A 128 -2.49 5.29 9.47
CA ASN A 128 -3.88 5.67 9.77
C ASN A 128 -3.99 6.96 10.61
N GLN A 129 -2.90 7.36 11.26
CA GLN A 129 -2.83 8.62 12.01
C GLN A 129 -2.78 9.82 11.07
N PHE A 130 -2.25 9.67 9.84
CA PHE A 130 -2.16 10.77 8.88
C PHE A 130 -3.54 11.33 8.54
N SER A 131 -4.45 10.50 8.02
CA SER A 131 -5.80 10.94 7.66
C SER A 131 -6.60 11.42 8.88
N SER A 132 -6.38 10.80 10.05
CA SER A 132 -7.03 11.21 11.29
C SER A 132 -6.62 12.63 11.70
N GLU A 133 -5.32 12.94 11.64
CA GLU A 133 -4.78 14.26 11.97
C GLU A 133 -5.20 15.31 10.94
N LEU A 134 -5.18 14.95 9.65
CA LEU A 134 -5.70 15.79 8.57
C LEU A 134 -7.18 16.18 8.82
N ILE A 135 -8.04 15.21 9.12
CA ILE A 135 -9.47 15.47 9.39
C ILE A 135 -9.67 16.35 10.63
N GLN A 136 -8.86 16.16 11.68
CA GLN A 136 -8.99 16.89 12.94
C GLN A 136 -8.51 18.34 12.85
N ASN A 137 -7.49 18.60 12.03
CA ASN A 137 -6.87 19.92 11.92
C ASN A 137 -7.44 20.77 10.78
N SER A 138 -8.40 20.25 10.01
CA SER A 138 -9.01 20.96 8.89
C SER A 138 -10.34 21.63 9.25
N PRO A 139 -10.70 22.72 8.54
CA PRO A 139 -12.04 23.31 8.58
C PRO A 139 -13.15 22.26 8.34
N ALA A 140 -14.35 22.52 8.87
CA ALA A 140 -15.43 21.51 8.91
C ALA A 140 -15.88 21.03 7.50
N ASP A 141 -15.84 21.91 6.53
CA ASP A 141 -16.12 21.67 5.11
C ASP A 141 -15.05 20.78 4.45
N GLU A 142 -13.76 21.06 4.67
CA GLU A 142 -12.66 20.21 4.18
C GLU A 142 -12.63 18.86 4.89
N ALA A 143 -12.83 18.84 6.21
CA ALA A 143 -12.85 17.62 7.02
C ALA A 143 -13.93 16.63 6.56
N LYS A 144 -15.01 17.10 5.92
CA LYS A 144 -16.02 16.22 5.29
C LYS A 144 -15.45 15.48 4.08
N ILE A 145 -14.72 16.18 3.21
CA ILE A 145 -14.06 15.61 2.03
C ILE A 145 -12.99 14.59 2.48
N TYR A 146 -12.18 14.95 3.46
CA TYR A 146 -11.11 14.07 3.95
C TYR A 146 -11.63 12.81 4.63
N ARG A 147 -12.81 12.88 5.28
CA ARG A 147 -13.49 11.67 5.79
C ARG A 147 -13.93 10.73 4.67
N GLU A 148 -14.43 11.27 3.57
CA GLU A 148 -14.83 10.46 2.41
C GLU A 148 -13.62 9.79 1.74
N TRP A 149 -12.52 10.53 1.59
CA TRP A 149 -11.25 10.00 1.11
C TRP A 149 -10.68 8.91 2.03
N ALA A 150 -10.68 9.13 3.34
CA ALA A 150 -10.20 8.14 4.30
C ALA A 150 -11.07 6.87 4.34
N ALA A 151 -12.37 6.99 4.05
CA ALA A 151 -13.29 5.86 3.98
C ALA A 151 -13.11 5.01 2.71
N THR A 152 -12.64 5.61 1.62
CA THR A 152 -12.51 4.95 0.30
C THR A 152 -11.07 4.60 -0.07
N THR A 153 -10.10 5.20 0.63
CA THR A 153 -8.66 4.98 0.41
C THR A 153 -8.01 4.65 1.75
N PRO A 154 -8.04 3.37 2.18
CA PRO A 154 -7.38 2.94 3.41
C PRO A 154 -5.86 3.21 3.35
N THR A 155 -5.14 2.93 4.43
CA THR A 155 -3.67 3.02 4.37
C THR A 155 -3.13 1.96 3.42
N PHE A 156 -2.00 2.22 2.78
CA PHE A 156 -1.34 1.27 1.89
C PHE A 156 -1.02 -0.05 2.58
N ALA A 157 -0.68 -0.01 3.88
CA ALA A 157 -0.47 -1.20 4.68
C ALA A 157 -1.77 -2.00 4.91
N ASP A 158 -2.87 -1.33 5.26
CA ASP A 158 -4.17 -1.98 5.48
C ASP A 158 -4.70 -2.59 4.18
N ALA A 159 -4.66 -1.85 3.07
CA ALA A 159 -5.02 -2.36 1.74
C ALA A 159 -4.20 -3.59 1.36
N THR A 160 -2.89 -3.56 1.64
CA THR A 160 -1.97 -4.69 1.38
C THR A 160 -2.35 -5.94 2.16
N LEU A 161 -2.70 -5.78 3.44
CA LEU A 161 -3.11 -6.88 4.32
C LEU A 161 -4.47 -7.44 3.92
N GLN A 162 -5.42 -6.58 3.55
CA GLN A 162 -6.73 -6.96 3.00
C GLN A 162 -6.56 -7.77 1.71
N ALA A 163 -5.80 -7.27 0.73
CA ALA A 163 -5.50 -7.98 -0.51
C ALA A 163 -4.73 -9.29 -0.30
N ALA A 164 -3.96 -9.40 0.79
CA ALA A 164 -3.27 -10.64 1.15
C ALA A 164 -4.20 -11.70 1.77
N GLY A 165 -5.43 -11.32 2.17
CA GLY A 165 -6.36 -12.18 2.91
C GLY A 165 -5.76 -12.68 4.22
N VAL A 166 -4.89 -11.88 4.87
CA VAL A 166 -4.24 -12.25 6.13
C VAL A 166 -5.05 -11.68 7.29
N GLU A 167 -5.42 -12.54 8.24
CA GLU A 167 -5.99 -12.08 9.50
C GLU A 167 -4.93 -11.29 10.28
N TYR A 168 -5.12 -9.98 10.36
CA TYR A 168 -4.24 -9.06 11.05
C TYR A 168 -4.93 -8.51 12.29
N PHE A 169 -4.32 -8.72 13.45
CA PHE A 169 -4.78 -8.12 14.69
C PHE A 169 -4.24 -6.69 14.77
N PRO A 170 -5.10 -5.66 14.83
CA PRO A 170 -4.66 -4.29 14.94
C PRO A 170 -3.72 -4.11 16.16
N PRO A 171 -2.62 -3.36 16.00
CA PRO A 171 -1.71 -3.09 17.09
C PRO A 171 -2.38 -2.22 18.17
N GLU A 172 -2.02 -2.43 19.43
CA GLU A 172 -2.45 -1.56 20.52
C GLU A 172 -1.68 -0.22 20.44
N GLY A 173 -2.41 0.88 20.21
CA GLY A 173 -1.84 2.23 20.17
C GLY A 173 -1.57 2.77 18.76
N ASN A 174 -0.93 3.95 18.70
CA ASN A 174 -0.80 4.73 17.46
C ASN A 174 0.61 4.70 16.86
N ASN A 175 1.56 3.99 17.49
CA ASN A 175 2.98 4.04 17.16
C ASN A 175 3.50 2.72 16.56
N ILE A 176 4.44 2.83 15.62
CA ILE A 176 5.12 1.69 14.97
C ILE A 176 6.13 0.98 15.87
N PHE A 177 6.38 1.51 17.08
CA PHE A 177 7.28 0.90 18.06
C PHE A 177 6.65 -0.35 18.68
N PHE A 178 6.86 -1.49 18.03
CA PHE A 178 6.40 -2.77 18.54
C PHE A 178 7.42 -3.37 19.51
N MET A 179 7.09 -3.37 20.80
CA MET A 179 7.66 -4.29 21.79
C MET A 179 6.79 -5.55 21.80
N GLY A 180 7.22 -6.61 21.10
CA GLY A 180 6.42 -7.82 20.97
C GLY A 180 6.17 -8.50 22.31
N ARG A 181 4.90 -8.68 22.68
CA ARG A 181 4.53 -9.70 23.67
C ARG A 181 4.66 -11.06 23.01
N VAL A 182 5.58 -11.88 23.48
CA VAL A 182 5.56 -13.33 23.24
C VAL A 182 4.28 -13.83 23.91
N LYS A 183 3.24 -14.19 23.14
CA LYS A 183 2.16 -15.01 23.69
C LYS A 183 2.80 -16.35 24.07
N HIS A 184 3.08 -16.53 25.36
CA HIS A 184 3.49 -17.82 25.90
C HIS A 184 2.32 -18.78 25.64
N LEU A 185 2.47 -19.66 24.65
CA LEU A 185 1.50 -20.72 24.41
C LEU A 185 1.63 -21.70 25.58
N SER A 186 0.72 -21.61 26.55
CA SER A 186 0.62 -22.57 27.65
C SER A 186 0.12 -23.90 27.08
N ILE A 187 1.03 -24.74 26.60
CA ILE A 187 0.71 -26.14 26.29
C ILE A 187 0.52 -26.84 27.64
N SER A 188 -0.74 -26.97 28.07
CA SER A 188 -1.10 -27.88 29.15
C SER A 188 -0.86 -29.30 28.65
N ARG A 189 0.25 -29.91 29.04
CA ARG A 189 0.41 -31.37 28.96
C ARG A 189 -0.45 -31.98 30.06
N SER A 190 -1.69 -32.30 29.74
CA SER A 190 -2.46 -33.26 30.52
C SER A 190 -1.77 -34.61 30.36
N GLY A 191 -1.02 -34.99 31.39
CA GLY A 191 -0.29 -36.25 31.45
C GLY A 191 -1.25 -37.42 31.57
N MET A 192 -1.06 -38.41 30.70
CA MET A 192 -1.40 -39.80 30.95
C MET A 192 -0.77 -40.25 32.28
N ARG A 193 -1.61 -40.68 33.22
CA ARG A 193 -1.42 -41.90 34.02
C ARG A 193 -2.79 -42.44 34.42
#